data_AF-A0A7N2LCT1-F1
#
_entry.id   AF-A0A7N2LCT1-F1
#
_cell.length_a   1.000
_cell.length_b   1.000
_cell.length_c   1.000
_cell.angle_alpha   90.00
_cell.angle_beta   90.00
_cell.angle_gamma   90.00
#
_symmetry.space_group_name_H-M   'P 1'
#
loop_
_entity.id
_entity.type
_entity.pdbx_description
1 polymer ?
#
loop_
_entity_poly.entity_id
_entity_poly.type
_entity_poly.pdbx_seq_one_letter_code
_entity_poly.pdbx_strand_id
1 'polypeptide(L)'
;MRLGSNVSDAITPDPLISIPMISGCLVVWETGHIPLSHRRRTNKNADIPSSRTDINLYGSHPFFFDVRSPTTDGKQYTELIGRPAQMPYWSFDIDYMDQYKLYALDPVNFPADQMKIFLDTLHQNGQKYVLIVDPDMNEIANFDTAPATPNSTLDDPPYKINNYGSKRPIISNTIPPAALHYGNIAEYNVHNLFGLLEAKATFELYLWESVAASARKALGLRYYLLPYLYTLMYEAHTKGIPIARPLFFSIPEDVNTFEVHSQFLLGKGVLVSPVLNQGAVFVEAYFPAGNWFDLFNSSNSVSVDSGKNITLDAPLDHINIHVREGNILALQGEANTTQEARKTEFQLLVVVNNSGNSTGEVLLDNGVDVEMGNEGGNWTLVRSNGRVVGNNVLVSSQVVNGEFALSQKWVITNVTFIGLQKPGNGTNGQFSSVEITELSLPLGQEFKLERSIS
;
A
#
# COMPACT_ATOMS: atom_id res chain seq x y z
N MET A 1 -21.37 -14.64 14.78
CA MET A 1 -21.31 -13.84 16.02
C MET A 1 -20.81 -12.46 15.59
N ARG A 2 -21.62 -11.40 15.71
CA ARG A 2 -21.25 -10.07 15.17
C ARG A 2 -20.46 -9.31 16.24
N LEU A 3 -19.26 -8.84 15.89
CA LEU A 3 -18.56 -7.78 16.64
C LEU A 3 -19.42 -6.49 16.55
N GLY A 4 -19.44 -5.70 17.62
CA GLY A 4 -20.32 -4.53 17.71
C GLY A 4 -20.03 -3.51 16.59
N SER A 5 -21.05 -3.20 15.78
CA SER A 5 -20.99 -2.18 14.71
C SER A 5 -21.65 -0.86 15.12
N ASN A 6 -22.29 -0.82 16.29
CA ASN A 6 -23.02 0.32 16.80
C ASN A 6 -22.10 1.45 17.22
N VAL A 7 -22.57 2.69 17.14
CA VAL A 7 -21.77 3.86 17.45
C VAL A 7 -21.41 3.89 18.95
N SER A 8 -20.16 4.19 19.26
CA SER A 8 -19.62 4.16 20.63
C SER A 8 -18.56 5.23 20.83
N ASP A 9 -18.38 5.69 22.07
CA ASP A 9 -17.15 6.40 22.42
C ASP A 9 -16.08 5.39 22.90
N ALA A 10 -14.80 5.75 22.78
CA ALA A 10 -13.71 5.07 23.47
C ALA A 10 -13.01 6.09 24.37
N ILE A 11 -13.16 5.93 25.69
CA ILE A 11 -12.63 6.85 26.70
C ILE A 11 -11.42 6.19 27.35
N THR A 12 -10.25 6.83 27.27
CA THR A 12 -8.96 6.25 27.66
C THR A 12 -8.25 7.05 28.77
N PRO A 13 -8.79 7.15 30.00
CA PRO A 13 -7.99 7.60 31.14
C PRO A 13 -7.02 6.48 31.52
N ASP A 14 -5.73 6.64 31.20
CA ASP A 14 -4.71 5.64 31.50
C ASP A 14 -4.76 5.18 32.97
N PRO A 15 -4.79 3.87 33.28
CA PRO A 15 -4.70 2.69 32.38
C PRO A 15 -6.06 2.04 32.03
N LEU A 16 -7.18 2.71 32.27
CA LEU A 16 -8.54 2.19 32.09
C LEU A 16 -9.11 2.60 30.71
N ILE A 17 -9.62 1.63 29.96
CA ILE A 17 -10.40 1.88 28.74
C ILE A 17 -11.87 1.65 29.06
N SER A 18 -12.71 2.65 28.79
CA SER A 18 -14.17 2.57 28.93
C SER A 18 -14.82 2.75 27.56
N ILE A 19 -15.66 1.79 27.14
CA ILE A 19 -16.35 1.81 25.84
C ILE A 19 -17.87 1.88 26.07
N PRO A 20 -18.44 3.08 26.28
CA PRO A 20 -19.89 3.24 26.31
C PRO A 20 -20.46 3.02 24.91
N MET A 21 -21.36 2.04 24.78
CA MET A 21 -22.07 1.75 23.53
C MET A 21 -23.54 2.16 23.64
N ILE A 22 -24.09 2.70 22.56
CA ILE A 22 -25.48 3.16 22.53
C ILE A 22 -26.50 2.00 22.50
N SER A 23 -26.12 0.84 21.97
CA SER A 23 -26.89 -0.41 22.03
C SER A 23 -26.03 -1.61 21.57
N GLY A 24 -26.59 -2.82 21.53
CA GLY A 24 -25.94 -4.03 20.98
C GLY A 24 -25.30 -4.91 22.05
N CYS A 25 -24.72 -6.03 21.62
CA CYS A 25 -24.02 -6.95 22.52
C CYS A 25 -22.54 -6.61 22.60
N LEU A 26 -21.98 -6.57 23.80
CA LEU A 26 -20.53 -6.51 24.00
C LEU A 26 -19.94 -7.89 23.71
N VAL A 27 -19.29 -8.02 22.56
CA VAL A 27 -18.46 -9.17 22.22
C VAL A 27 -17.01 -8.71 22.33
N VAL A 28 -16.38 -8.97 23.48
CA VAL A 28 -14.94 -8.73 23.65
C VAL A 28 -14.18 -9.97 23.20
N TRP A 29 -13.18 -9.75 22.37
CA TRP A 29 -12.25 -10.79 21.99
C TRP A 29 -10.89 -10.50 22.62
N GLU A 30 -10.58 -11.19 23.71
CA GLU A 30 -9.29 -11.06 24.39
C GLU A 30 -8.29 -12.03 23.76
N THR A 31 -7.27 -11.48 23.09
CA THR A 31 -6.12 -12.26 22.66
C THR A 31 -5.09 -12.29 23.79
N GLY A 32 -5.07 -13.40 24.52
CA GLY A 32 -4.20 -13.64 25.69
C GLY A 32 -2.69 -13.59 25.40
N HIS A 33 -1.88 -13.80 26.45
CA HIS A 33 -0.41 -13.73 26.45
C HIS A 33 0.25 -14.73 25.48
N ILE A 34 0.38 -14.33 24.21
CA ILE A 34 1.12 -15.05 23.16
C ILE A 34 2.05 -14.00 22.51
N PRO A 35 3.30 -14.35 22.11
CA PRO A 35 4.22 -13.41 21.49
C PRO A 35 3.54 -12.54 20.42
N LEU A 36 3.92 -11.25 20.33
CA LEU A 36 3.34 -10.26 19.43
C LEU A 36 3.16 -10.75 17.98
N SER A 37 3.98 -11.70 17.52
CA SER A 37 3.87 -12.36 16.21
C SER A 37 2.60 -13.21 16.01
N HIS A 38 2.05 -13.82 17.07
CA HIS A 38 0.84 -14.67 17.04
C HIS A 38 -0.46 -13.88 17.26
N ARG A 39 -0.40 -12.76 18.01
CA ARG A 39 -1.53 -11.81 18.19
C ARG A 39 -2.04 -11.24 16.84
N ARG A 40 -1.16 -11.25 15.82
CA ARG A 40 -1.36 -10.70 14.47
C ARG A 40 -2.27 -11.53 13.56
N ARG A 41 -2.32 -12.87 13.74
CA ARG A 41 -3.20 -13.75 12.95
C ARG A 41 -4.65 -13.74 13.45
N THR A 42 -4.84 -13.57 14.74
CA THR A 42 -6.12 -13.83 15.39
C THR A 42 -7.12 -12.67 15.25
N ASN A 43 -6.67 -11.41 15.25
CA ASN A 43 -7.56 -10.25 15.05
C ASN A 43 -8.15 -10.16 13.64
N LYS A 44 -7.41 -10.56 12.58
CA LYS A 44 -7.92 -10.53 11.20
C LYS A 44 -8.62 -11.83 10.79
N ASN A 45 -8.30 -12.99 11.39
CA ASN A 45 -9.08 -14.21 11.18
C ASN A 45 -10.49 -14.12 11.80
N ALA A 46 -10.73 -13.16 12.69
CA ALA A 46 -12.06 -12.83 13.22
C ALA A 46 -12.84 -11.83 12.32
N ASP A 47 -12.20 -11.29 11.27
CA ASP A 47 -12.74 -10.27 10.36
C ASP A 47 -12.49 -10.67 8.89
N ILE A 48 -12.95 -9.89 7.90
CA ILE A 48 -12.82 -10.27 6.48
C ILE A 48 -11.35 -10.10 6.00
N PRO A 49 -10.73 -11.11 5.35
CA PRO A 49 -9.42 -10.96 4.71
C PRO A 49 -9.41 -9.81 3.68
N SER A 50 -8.26 -9.18 3.43
CA SER A 50 -8.21 -8.20 2.33
C SER A 50 -8.43 -8.92 1.00
N SER A 51 -9.51 -8.57 0.32
CA SER A 51 -10.08 -9.32 -0.81
C SER A 51 -9.80 -8.71 -2.19
N ARG A 52 -9.07 -7.59 -2.27
CA ARG A 52 -8.73 -6.98 -3.56
C ARG A 52 -7.31 -7.34 -4.00
N THR A 53 -7.23 -8.22 -5.00
CA THR A 53 -6.02 -8.89 -5.50
C THR A 53 -5.42 -8.26 -6.76
N ASP A 54 -6.06 -7.21 -7.29
CA ASP A 54 -5.64 -6.60 -8.55
C ASP A 54 -4.32 -5.84 -8.39
N ILE A 55 -3.25 -6.35 -9.02
CA ILE A 55 -1.91 -5.73 -9.00
C ILE A 55 -1.94 -4.32 -9.58
N ASN A 56 -2.88 -4.04 -10.47
CA ASN A 56 -2.99 -2.75 -11.08
C ASN A 56 -3.37 -1.70 -10.02
N LEU A 57 -4.01 -2.04 -8.90
CA LEU A 57 -4.30 -1.10 -7.80
C LEU A 57 -3.04 -0.50 -7.14
N TYR A 58 -1.86 -1.06 -7.45
CA TYR A 58 -0.58 -0.54 -6.98
C TYR A 58 0.07 0.47 -7.92
N GLY A 59 -0.49 0.73 -9.11
CA GLY A 59 -0.11 1.87 -9.97
C GLY A 59 -0.43 3.24 -9.36
N SER A 60 -0.10 4.34 -10.04
CA SER A 60 -0.52 5.68 -9.63
C SER A 60 -2.02 5.90 -9.92
N HIS A 61 -2.76 6.43 -8.94
CA HIS A 61 -4.19 6.72 -9.07
C HIS A 61 -4.45 8.20 -8.72
N PRO A 62 -4.91 9.02 -9.66
CA PRO A 62 -5.65 10.22 -9.36
C PRO A 62 -7.11 9.79 -9.19
N PHE A 63 -7.74 10.15 -8.09
CA PHE A 63 -9.19 10.04 -8.00
C PHE A 63 -9.91 11.38 -8.03
N PHE A 64 -9.19 12.50 -8.00
CA PHE A 64 -9.72 13.79 -8.39
C PHE A 64 -9.02 14.17 -9.69
N PHE A 65 -9.80 14.12 -10.76
CA PHE A 65 -9.44 14.65 -12.06
C PHE A 65 -10.66 15.45 -12.52
N ASP A 66 -10.59 16.79 -12.49
CA ASP A 66 -11.63 17.69 -13.03
C ASP A 66 -11.60 17.62 -14.57
N VAL A 67 -11.96 16.46 -15.12
CA VAL A 67 -12.05 16.24 -16.57
C VAL A 67 -13.36 16.82 -17.04
N ARG A 68 -13.41 18.12 -17.33
CA ARG A 68 -14.63 18.77 -17.84
C ARG A 68 -14.99 18.35 -19.27
N SER A 69 -14.09 17.66 -19.96
CA SER A 69 -14.32 17.11 -21.30
C SER A 69 -13.28 16.03 -21.71
N PRO A 70 -13.67 14.92 -22.37
CA PRO A 70 -12.78 13.78 -22.69
C PRO A 70 -11.59 14.10 -23.61
N THR A 71 -11.65 15.18 -24.39
CA THR A 71 -10.74 15.40 -25.52
C THR A 71 -9.45 16.16 -25.18
N THR A 72 -9.40 16.88 -24.06
CA THR A 72 -8.35 17.87 -23.80
C THR A 72 -7.32 17.41 -22.77
N ASP A 73 -7.74 16.61 -21.78
CA ASP A 73 -6.93 16.34 -20.58
C ASP A 73 -6.10 15.05 -20.67
N GLY A 74 -6.56 14.10 -21.50
CA GLY A 74 -5.90 12.82 -21.86
C GLY A 74 -4.44 12.94 -22.29
N LYS A 75 -4.18 13.90 -23.18
CA LYS A 75 -2.87 14.08 -23.84
C LYS A 75 -1.87 14.85 -22.97
N GLN A 76 -2.35 15.80 -22.15
CA GLN A 76 -1.48 16.68 -21.37
C GLN A 76 -0.64 15.91 -20.34
N TYR A 77 -1.18 14.91 -19.65
CA TYR A 77 -0.43 14.18 -18.62
C TYR A 77 0.80 13.44 -19.15
N THR A 78 0.63 12.73 -20.28
CA THR A 78 1.68 11.87 -20.85
C THR A 78 2.81 12.71 -21.45
N GLU A 79 2.46 13.85 -22.05
CA GLU A 79 3.41 14.78 -22.64
C GLU A 79 4.15 15.63 -21.59
N LEU A 80 3.51 15.95 -20.45
CA LEU A 80 4.06 16.85 -19.43
C LEU A 80 4.86 16.13 -18.33
N ILE A 81 4.41 14.96 -17.84
CA ILE A 81 5.16 14.28 -16.77
C ILE A 81 6.34 13.48 -17.35
N GLY A 82 6.23 12.79 -18.48
CA GLY A 82 7.29 11.89 -18.96
C GLY A 82 7.42 10.58 -18.16
N ARG A 83 8.30 9.67 -18.58
CA ARG A 83 8.43 8.34 -17.95
C ARG A 83 8.99 8.41 -16.51
N PRO A 84 8.54 7.55 -15.58
CA PRO A 84 7.43 6.59 -15.69
C PRO A 84 6.10 7.21 -15.24
N ALA A 85 5.46 8.02 -16.07
CA ALA A 85 4.14 8.56 -15.73
C ALA A 85 3.34 8.90 -16.99
N GLN A 86 2.91 7.85 -17.69
CA GLN A 86 1.56 7.87 -18.25
C GLN A 86 0.62 7.44 -17.13
N MET A 87 -0.54 8.08 -16.99
CA MET A 87 -1.46 7.78 -15.90
C MET A 87 -2.12 6.40 -16.09
N PRO A 88 -1.88 5.38 -15.25
CA PRO A 88 -2.45 4.06 -15.47
C PRO A 88 -3.96 4.02 -15.18
N TYR A 89 -4.50 4.99 -14.42
CA TYR A 89 -5.92 5.09 -14.07
C TYR A 89 -6.52 6.45 -14.31
N TRP A 90 -7.76 6.46 -14.79
CA TRP A 90 -8.59 7.64 -14.94
C TRP A 90 -9.80 7.50 -14.03
N SER A 91 -10.12 8.54 -13.28
CA SER A 91 -11.30 8.58 -12.41
C SER A 91 -12.13 9.80 -12.73
N PHE A 92 -13.43 9.65 -12.96
CA PHE A 92 -14.36 10.77 -13.03
C PHE A 92 -15.19 10.81 -11.76
N ASP A 93 -15.25 12.01 -11.17
CA ASP A 93 -16.18 12.36 -10.10
C ASP A 93 -17.60 12.55 -10.66
N ILE A 94 -18.56 13.05 -9.89
CA ILE A 94 -19.98 13.11 -10.28
C ILE A 94 -20.28 13.95 -11.53
N ASP A 95 -19.31 14.72 -12.05
CA ASP A 95 -19.46 15.57 -13.24
C ASP A 95 -19.80 14.80 -14.52
N TYR A 96 -19.41 13.52 -14.61
CA TYR A 96 -19.77 12.69 -15.76
C TYR A 96 -21.28 12.43 -15.86
N MET A 97 -21.99 12.58 -14.75
CA MET A 97 -23.37 12.15 -14.60
C MET A 97 -24.35 13.20 -15.13
N ASP A 98 -25.38 12.78 -15.89
CA ASP A 98 -26.47 13.69 -16.29
C ASP A 98 -27.25 14.18 -15.06
N GLN A 99 -27.06 15.44 -14.69
CA GLN A 99 -27.67 16.04 -13.49
C GLN A 99 -27.39 15.21 -12.24
N TYR A 100 -26.17 14.67 -12.15
CA TYR A 100 -25.72 13.81 -11.07
C TYR A 100 -26.46 12.47 -10.95
N LYS A 101 -27.13 12.00 -12.01
CA LYS A 101 -27.86 10.71 -11.96
C LYS A 101 -26.94 9.50 -12.16
N LEU A 102 -27.15 8.47 -11.36
CA LEU A 102 -26.51 7.16 -11.54
C LEU A 102 -26.78 6.58 -12.91
N TYR A 103 -25.72 6.01 -13.52
CA TYR A 103 -25.77 5.31 -14.80
C TYR A 103 -26.23 6.17 -16.00
N ALA A 104 -26.22 7.50 -15.87
CA ALA A 104 -26.53 8.43 -16.95
C ALA A 104 -25.31 9.30 -17.24
N LEU A 105 -24.95 9.48 -18.52
CA LEU A 105 -23.87 10.38 -18.92
C LEU A 105 -24.43 11.75 -19.27
N ASP A 106 -23.79 12.83 -18.82
CA ASP A 106 -24.11 14.19 -19.26
C ASP A 106 -24.01 14.26 -20.80
N PRO A 107 -25.12 14.51 -21.50
CA PRO A 107 -25.17 14.43 -22.96
C PRO A 107 -24.40 15.55 -23.66
N VAL A 108 -24.00 16.59 -22.94
CA VAL A 108 -23.27 17.75 -23.45
C VAL A 108 -21.77 17.61 -23.19
N ASN A 109 -21.39 17.37 -21.93
CA ASN A 109 -19.99 17.35 -21.51
C ASN A 109 -19.34 15.96 -21.67
N PHE A 110 -20.13 14.88 -21.57
CA PHE A 110 -19.66 13.49 -21.63
C PHE A 110 -20.51 12.62 -22.58
N PRO A 111 -20.71 13.03 -23.85
CA PRO A 111 -21.55 12.29 -24.78
C PRO A 111 -21.03 10.86 -24.99
N ALA A 112 -21.96 9.89 -25.02
CA ALA A 112 -21.66 8.46 -24.94
C ALA A 112 -20.74 7.94 -26.06
N ASP A 113 -20.84 8.51 -27.26
CA ASP A 113 -19.99 8.17 -28.40
C ASP A 113 -18.53 8.61 -28.18
N GLN A 114 -18.32 9.82 -27.65
CA GLN A 114 -16.97 10.31 -27.31
C GLN A 114 -16.38 9.57 -26.11
N MET A 115 -17.20 9.29 -25.10
CA MET A 115 -16.79 8.48 -23.95
C MET A 115 -16.32 7.09 -24.37
N LYS A 116 -17.04 6.45 -25.30
CA LYS A 116 -16.61 5.15 -25.85
C LYS A 116 -15.24 5.24 -26.52
N ILE A 117 -15.02 6.25 -27.37
CA ILE A 117 -13.72 6.45 -28.06
C ILE A 117 -12.59 6.68 -27.04
N PHE A 118 -12.85 7.47 -26.01
CA PHE A 118 -11.91 7.74 -24.92
C PHE A 118 -11.53 6.45 -24.17
N LEU A 119 -12.52 5.65 -23.74
CA LEU A 119 -12.28 4.38 -23.04
C LEU A 119 -11.54 3.36 -23.91
N ASP A 120 -11.91 3.25 -25.19
CA ASP A 120 -11.21 2.38 -26.15
C ASP A 120 -9.73 2.79 -26.26
N THR A 121 -9.43 4.09 -26.26
CA THR A 121 -8.06 4.62 -26.28
C THR A 121 -7.29 4.29 -25.00
N LEU A 122 -7.92 4.47 -23.83
CA LEU A 122 -7.31 4.11 -22.54
C LEU A 122 -6.94 2.64 -22.48
N HIS A 123 -7.86 1.75 -22.85
CA HIS A 123 -7.64 0.31 -22.84
C HIS A 123 -6.57 -0.13 -23.84
N GLN A 124 -6.52 0.47 -25.03
CA GLN A 124 -5.44 0.22 -26.01
C GLN A 124 -4.06 0.60 -25.45
N ASN A 125 -3.98 1.61 -24.59
CA ASN A 125 -2.75 2.04 -23.91
C ASN A 125 -2.43 1.25 -22.63
N GLY A 126 -3.22 0.21 -22.30
CA GLY A 126 -3.08 -0.57 -21.06
C GLY A 126 -3.54 0.17 -19.80
N GLN A 127 -4.12 1.37 -19.93
CA GLN A 127 -4.69 2.17 -18.86
C GLN A 127 -6.06 1.59 -18.44
N LYS A 128 -6.59 2.11 -17.33
CA LYS A 128 -7.84 1.67 -16.69
C LYS A 128 -8.69 2.89 -16.35
N TYR A 129 -9.97 2.64 -16.13
CA TYR A 129 -10.94 3.67 -15.82
C TYR A 129 -11.80 3.25 -14.63
N VAL A 130 -12.05 4.18 -13.71
CA VAL A 130 -12.84 4.00 -12.49
C VAL A 130 -13.87 5.12 -12.43
N LEU A 131 -15.09 4.80 -12.05
CA LEU A 131 -16.17 5.77 -11.91
C LEU A 131 -16.53 5.91 -10.43
N ILE A 132 -16.79 7.15 -9.99
CA ILE A 132 -17.53 7.33 -8.74
C ILE A 132 -18.97 6.84 -8.94
N VAL A 133 -19.51 6.19 -7.91
CA VAL A 133 -20.88 5.69 -7.88
C VAL A 133 -21.42 6.00 -6.49
N ASP A 134 -22.11 7.13 -6.38
CA ASP A 134 -22.73 7.53 -5.12
C ASP A 134 -24.01 6.71 -4.87
N PRO A 135 -24.30 6.32 -3.63
CA PRO A 135 -25.39 5.38 -3.34
C PRO A 135 -26.80 5.97 -3.45
N ASP A 136 -26.97 7.29 -3.53
CA ASP A 136 -28.28 7.97 -3.54
C ASP A 136 -28.37 9.08 -4.59
N MET A 137 -28.27 8.69 -5.85
CA MET A 137 -28.20 9.64 -6.96
C MET A 137 -29.18 9.29 -8.08
N ASN A 138 -30.41 8.89 -7.72
CA ASN A 138 -31.48 8.68 -8.71
C ASN A 138 -32.52 9.84 -8.74
N GLU A 139 -32.40 10.79 -7.81
CA GLU A 139 -33.21 11.99 -7.66
C GLU A 139 -32.30 13.20 -7.37
N ILE A 140 -32.82 14.44 -7.45
CA ILE A 140 -32.02 15.64 -7.14
C ILE A 140 -31.69 15.63 -5.63
N ALA A 141 -30.42 15.42 -5.28
CA ALA A 141 -29.96 15.49 -3.91
C ALA A 141 -30.17 16.90 -3.32
N ASN A 142 -30.92 17.01 -2.22
CA ASN A 142 -31.11 18.26 -1.48
C ASN A 142 -30.30 18.34 -0.18
N PHE A 143 -29.56 17.28 0.19
CA PHE A 143 -28.70 17.20 1.38
C PHE A 143 -29.36 17.66 2.70
N ASP A 144 -30.68 17.65 2.76
CA ASP A 144 -31.44 18.12 3.92
C ASP A 144 -31.44 17.04 5.01
N THR A 145 -31.17 17.43 6.26
CA THR A 145 -31.30 16.52 7.40
C THR A 145 -32.78 16.28 7.66
N ALA A 146 -33.22 15.02 7.56
CA ALA A 146 -34.59 14.65 7.88
C ALA A 146 -34.91 14.91 9.37
N PRO A 147 -36.15 15.32 9.71
CA PRO A 147 -36.55 15.46 11.10
C PRO A 147 -36.54 14.11 11.80
N ALA A 148 -36.14 14.09 13.08
CA ALA A 148 -36.21 12.89 13.90
C ALA A 148 -37.67 12.42 14.05
N THR A 149 -37.88 11.11 14.01
CA THR A 149 -39.20 10.54 14.25
C THR A 149 -39.63 10.82 15.70
N PRO A 150 -40.83 11.35 15.97
CA PRO A 150 -41.27 11.66 17.33
C PRO A 150 -41.14 10.43 18.26
N ASN A 151 -40.47 10.61 19.40
CA ASN A 151 -40.22 9.58 20.41
C ASN A 151 -39.38 8.37 19.95
N SER A 152 -38.69 8.45 18.80
CA SER A 152 -37.78 7.38 18.37
C SER A 152 -36.52 7.39 19.21
N THR A 153 -36.34 6.34 20.01
CA THR A 153 -35.09 6.11 20.76
C THR A 153 -33.92 5.69 19.86
N LEU A 154 -34.17 5.45 18.57
CA LEU A 154 -33.13 5.22 17.57
C LEU A 154 -32.60 6.55 17.03
N ASP A 155 -33.47 7.49 16.70
CA ASP A 155 -33.07 8.82 16.20
C ASP A 155 -32.53 9.71 17.33
N ASP A 156 -33.09 9.54 18.54
CA ASP A 156 -32.71 10.27 19.76
C ASP A 156 -32.31 9.29 20.88
N PRO A 157 -31.12 8.66 20.82
CA PRO A 157 -30.73 7.65 21.80
C PRO A 157 -30.49 8.28 23.18
N PRO A 158 -30.73 7.54 24.27
CA PRO A 158 -30.60 8.05 25.65
C PRO A 158 -29.15 8.41 26.00
N TYR A 159 -28.17 7.71 25.42
CA TYR A 159 -26.76 8.09 25.50
C TYR A 159 -26.35 8.91 24.26
N LYS A 160 -25.85 10.13 24.50
CA LYS A 160 -25.31 10.99 23.45
C LYS A 160 -23.79 10.80 23.37
N ILE A 161 -23.36 10.08 22.34
CA ILE A 161 -21.95 10.00 21.94
C ILE A 161 -21.39 11.39 21.67
N ASN A 162 -20.07 11.54 21.64
CA ASN A 162 -19.44 12.82 21.32
C ASN A 162 -19.40 13.13 19.81
N ASN A 163 -20.55 13.00 19.12
CA ASN A 163 -20.66 13.25 17.68
C ASN A 163 -20.22 14.69 17.36
N TYR A 164 -19.31 14.86 16.39
CA TYR A 164 -18.66 16.14 16.06
C TYR A 164 -18.09 16.91 17.25
N GLY A 165 -17.60 16.21 18.29
CA GLY A 165 -16.96 16.84 19.46
C GLY A 165 -17.91 17.70 20.32
N SER A 166 -19.21 17.67 20.04
CA SER A 166 -20.21 18.56 20.67
C SER A 166 -21.52 17.84 21.00
N LYS A 167 -21.50 16.50 21.06
CA LYS A 167 -22.67 15.65 21.30
C LYS A 167 -23.86 15.94 20.38
N ARG A 168 -23.58 16.20 19.11
CA ARG A 168 -24.64 16.42 18.11
C ARG A 168 -25.54 15.17 17.97
N PRO A 169 -26.81 15.33 17.57
CA PRO A 169 -27.65 14.18 17.21
C PRO A 169 -26.97 13.28 16.18
N ILE A 170 -27.20 11.97 16.28
CA ILE A 170 -26.58 10.98 15.36
C ILE A 170 -27.21 10.97 13.95
N ILE A 171 -28.38 11.60 13.78
CA ILE A 171 -29.05 11.83 12.50
C ILE A 171 -28.41 12.96 11.66
N SER A 172 -27.54 13.78 12.25
CA SER A 172 -26.99 14.96 11.58
C SER A 172 -26.17 14.58 10.34
N ASN A 173 -26.55 15.10 9.17
CA ASN A 173 -25.88 14.91 7.87
C ASN A 173 -25.75 13.44 7.45
N THR A 174 -26.72 12.59 7.78
CA THR A 174 -26.75 11.20 7.32
C THR A 174 -28.19 10.65 7.28
N ILE A 175 -28.34 9.39 6.87
CA ILE A 175 -29.62 8.68 6.83
C ILE A 175 -30.17 8.55 8.27
N PRO A 176 -31.47 8.75 8.51
CA PRO A 176 -32.07 8.58 9.83
C PRO A 176 -31.76 7.21 10.43
N PRO A 177 -31.30 7.13 11.70
CA PRO A 177 -30.99 5.83 12.32
C PRO A 177 -32.18 4.86 12.36
N ALA A 178 -33.41 5.35 12.36
CA ALA A 178 -34.63 4.53 12.27
C ALA A 178 -34.91 3.96 10.86
N ALA A 179 -34.19 4.40 9.81
CA ALA A 179 -34.34 3.84 8.47
C ALA A 179 -34.02 2.33 8.46
N LEU A 180 -34.68 1.57 7.60
CA LEU A 180 -34.55 0.11 7.54
C LEU A 180 -33.83 -0.32 6.26
N HIS A 181 -32.84 -1.19 6.43
CA HIS A 181 -32.18 -1.94 5.36
C HIS A 181 -32.84 -3.30 5.16
N TYR A 182 -32.43 -4.01 4.10
CA TYR A 182 -32.89 -5.36 3.79
C TYR A 182 -32.82 -6.29 5.02
N GLY A 183 -33.91 -7.04 5.24
CA GLY A 183 -34.05 -7.89 6.43
C GLY A 183 -34.50 -7.15 7.70
N ASN A 184 -35.08 -5.95 7.55
CA ASN A 184 -35.56 -5.10 8.66
C ASN A 184 -34.46 -4.72 9.65
N ILE A 185 -33.26 -4.44 9.15
CA ILE A 185 -32.12 -4.04 9.97
C ILE A 185 -32.07 -2.51 10.00
N ALA A 186 -32.18 -1.90 11.18
CA ALA A 186 -32.12 -0.45 11.29
C ALA A 186 -30.72 0.10 10.95
N GLU A 187 -30.68 1.24 10.26
CA GLU A 187 -29.48 2.03 9.94
C GLU A 187 -28.64 2.29 11.19
N TYR A 188 -29.29 2.53 12.33
CA TYR A 188 -28.66 2.61 13.65
C TYR A 188 -27.63 1.50 13.94
N ASN A 189 -27.87 0.29 13.40
CA ASN A 189 -27.02 -0.88 13.61
C ASN A 189 -25.95 -1.10 12.53
N VAL A 190 -26.10 -0.49 11.36
CA VAL A 190 -25.28 -0.79 10.16
C VAL A 190 -24.64 0.42 9.51
N HIS A 191 -24.90 1.63 10.02
CA HIS A 191 -24.34 2.91 9.56
C HIS A 191 -22.83 2.85 9.26
N ASN A 192 -22.04 2.33 10.21
CA ASN A 192 -20.58 2.25 10.09
C ASN A 192 -20.08 1.23 9.06
N LEU A 193 -20.97 0.40 8.49
CA LEU A 193 -20.63 -0.58 7.46
C LEU A 193 -20.82 -0.02 6.04
N PHE A 194 -21.42 1.17 5.91
CA PHE A 194 -21.78 1.77 4.63
C PHE A 194 -20.54 2.22 3.84
N GLY A 195 -19.67 3.03 4.45
CA GLY A 195 -18.44 3.52 3.79
C GLY A 195 -17.35 2.45 3.56
N LEU A 196 -17.41 1.31 4.26
CA LEU A 196 -16.56 0.14 3.97
C LEU A 196 -16.80 -0.41 2.54
N LEU A 197 -17.95 -0.07 1.94
CA LEU A 197 -18.35 -0.52 0.61
C LEU A 197 -17.85 0.39 -0.53
N GLU A 198 -17.21 1.54 -0.27
CA GLU A 198 -17.08 2.59 -1.32
C GLU A 198 -15.72 3.33 -1.47
N ALA A 199 -14.71 3.12 -0.64
CA ALA A 199 -13.43 3.89 -0.67
C ALA A 199 -12.73 3.96 -2.08
N LYS A 200 -12.12 5.08 -2.57
CA LYS A 200 -11.43 6.26 -1.96
C LYS A 200 -11.10 7.36 -3.04
N ALA A 201 -10.47 8.52 -2.68
CA ALA A 201 -9.98 9.57 -3.64
C ALA A 201 -8.60 10.34 -3.41
N THR A 202 -7.95 11.04 -4.41
CA THR A 202 -6.67 11.88 -4.41
C THR A 202 -6.40 12.74 -5.72
N PHE A 203 -5.72 13.89 -5.63
CA PHE A 203 -5.49 15.02 -6.60
C PHE A 203 -4.37 14.90 -7.69
N GLU A 204 -4.29 15.84 -8.66
CA GLU A 204 -3.39 15.81 -9.85
C GLU A 204 -1.91 16.27 -9.65
N LEU A 205 -0.95 15.58 -10.30
CA LEU A 205 0.50 15.73 -10.05
C LEU A 205 1.29 16.59 -11.05
N TYR A 206 0.68 16.97 -12.19
CA TYR A 206 1.35 17.63 -13.33
C TYR A 206 1.26 19.15 -13.33
N LEU A 207 0.44 19.71 -12.44
CA LEU A 207 0.16 21.15 -12.41
C LEU A 207 1.39 21.99 -12.06
N TRP A 208 2.36 21.40 -11.35
CA TRP A 208 3.60 22.06 -10.93
C TRP A 208 4.81 21.20 -11.29
N GLU A 209 5.79 21.78 -11.99
CA GLU A 209 6.97 21.02 -12.44
C GLU A 209 7.77 20.42 -11.27
N SER A 210 7.88 21.12 -10.14
CA SER A 210 8.55 20.59 -8.95
C SER A 210 7.82 19.37 -8.37
N VAL A 211 6.49 19.36 -8.43
CA VAL A 211 5.64 18.24 -8.00
C VAL A 211 5.76 17.09 -9.00
N ALA A 212 5.72 17.37 -10.30
CA ALA A 212 5.90 16.40 -11.37
C ALA A 212 7.26 15.69 -11.30
N ALA A 213 8.35 16.44 -11.08
CA ALA A 213 9.69 15.89 -10.92
C ALA A 213 9.80 14.97 -9.69
N SER A 214 9.28 15.41 -8.54
CA SER A 214 9.24 14.61 -7.32
C SER A 214 8.38 13.36 -7.50
N ALA A 215 7.24 13.49 -8.19
CA ALA A 215 6.35 12.39 -8.51
C ALA A 215 7.02 11.35 -9.40
N ARG A 216 7.70 11.74 -10.48
CA ARG A 216 8.45 10.80 -11.34
C ARG A 216 9.43 9.95 -10.53
N LYS A 217 10.20 10.58 -9.64
CA LYS A 217 11.21 9.91 -8.83
C LYS A 217 10.59 8.96 -7.81
N ALA A 218 9.58 9.41 -7.06
CA ALA A 218 8.90 8.57 -6.07
C ALA A 218 8.09 7.44 -6.71
N LEU A 219 7.39 7.72 -7.82
CA LEU A 219 6.63 6.72 -8.58
C LEU A 219 7.55 5.74 -9.29
N GLY A 220 8.70 6.18 -9.81
CA GLY A 220 9.72 5.29 -10.37
C GLY A 220 10.17 4.25 -9.36
N LEU A 221 10.57 4.68 -8.15
CA LEU A 221 10.91 3.72 -7.08
C LEU A 221 9.72 2.84 -6.67
N ARG A 222 8.50 3.38 -6.65
CA ARG A 222 7.30 2.58 -6.37
C ARG A 222 7.09 1.49 -7.43
N TYR A 223 7.26 1.83 -8.70
CA TYR A 223 7.16 0.87 -9.81
C TYR A 223 8.26 -0.18 -9.73
N TYR A 224 9.48 0.25 -9.37
CA TYR A 224 10.61 -0.63 -9.13
C TYR A 224 10.33 -1.67 -8.02
N LEU A 225 9.55 -1.26 -7.01
CA LEU A 225 9.11 -2.07 -5.88
C LEU A 225 7.77 -2.81 -6.10
N LEU A 226 7.16 -2.79 -7.30
CA LEU A 226 5.86 -3.44 -7.52
C LEU A 226 5.83 -4.93 -7.15
N PRO A 227 6.83 -5.76 -7.51
CA PRO A 227 6.82 -7.17 -7.12
C PRO A 227 6.88 -7.34 -5.59
N TYR A 228 7.65 -6.47 -4.92
CA TYR A 228 7.73 -6.43 -3.45
C TYR A 228 6.38 -6.06 -2.83
N LEU A 229 5.77 -4.95 -3.27
CA LEU A 229 4.47 -4.48 -2.77
C LEU A 229 3.36 -5.50 -3.01
N TYR A 230 3.35 -6.17 -4.17
CA TYR A 230 2.39 -7.21 -4.48
C TYR A 230 2.56 -8.45 -3.59
N THR A 231 3.80 -8.83 -3.32
CA THR A 231 4.09 -9.91 -2.36
C THR A 231 3.67 -9.55 -0.93
N LEU A 232 3.76 -8.29 -0.54
CA LEU A 232 3.23 -7.83 0.75
C LEU A 232 1.69 -7.88 0.79
N MET A 233 1.00 -7.68 -0.33
CA MET A 233 -0.44 -7.97 -0.41
C MET A 233 -0.65 -9.44 -0.09
N TYR A 234 0.02 -10.35 -0.79
CA TYR A 234 -0.11 -11.78 -0.52
C TYR A 234 0.12 -12.13 0.96
N GLU A 235 1.12 -11.51 1.61
CA GLU A 235 1.33 -11.64 3.05
C GLU A 235 0.13 -11.11 3.87
N ALA A 236 -0.43 -9.96 3.50
CA ALA A 236 -1.62 -9.38 4.11
C ALA A 236 -2.89 -10.23 3.92
N HIS A 237 -3.02 -10.88 2.77
CA HIS A 237 -4.11 -11.79 2.44
C HIS A 237 -4.01 -13.08 3.24
N THR A 238 -2.84 -13.73 3.23
CA THR A 238 -2.65 -15.07 3.83
C THR A 238 -2.36 -15.06 5.33
N LYS A 239 -1.74 -13.99 5.86
CA LYS A 239 -1.31 -13.90 7.27
C LYS A 239 -1.94 -12.74 8.03
N GLY A 240 -2.61 -11.82 7.33
CA GLY A 240 -3.21 -10.64 7.95
C GLY A 240 -2.25 -9.52 8.31
N ILE A 241 -0.99 -9.59 7.85
CA ILE A 241 0.05 -8.64 8.22
C ILE A 241 -0.05 -7.39 7.32
N PRO A 242 -0.13 -6.15 7.85
CA PRO A 242 -0.30 -4.95 7.02
C PRO A 242 0.86 -4.72 6.03
N ILE A 243 0.56 -4.17 4.86
CA ILE A 243 1.60 -3.78 3.87
C ILE A 243 2.46 -2.66 4.44
N ALA A 244 1.86 -1.51 4.71
CA ALA A 244 2.44 -0.44 5.52
C ALA A 244 2.18 -0.76 7.00
N ARG A 245 3.23 -0.85 7.80
CA ARG A 245 3.17 -1.29 9.20
C ARG A 245 4.06 -0.43 10.11
N PRO A 246 3.68 -0.23 11.39
CA PRO A 246 4.54 0.41 12.38
C PRO A 246 5.89 -0.31 12.55
N LEU A 247 6.93 0.42 12.99
CA LEU A 247 8.28 -0.15 13.16
C LEU A 247 8.30 -1.34 14.14
N PHE A 248 7.51 -1.26 15.21
CA PHE A 248 7.41 -2.31 16.23
C PHE A 248 6.84 -3.64 15.70
N PHE A 249 6.27 -3.68 14.49
CA PHE A 249 5.90 -4.95 13.87
C PHE A 249 7.14 -5.80 13.55
N SER A 250 8.24 -5.16 13.17
CA SER A 250 9.48 -5.84 12.76
C SER A 250 10.55 -5.83 13.83
N ILE A 251 10.51 -4.87 14.77
CA ILE A 251 11.44 -4.75 15.90
C ILE A 251 10.67 -4.52 17.22
N PRO A 252 9.85 -5.48 17.68
CA PRO A 252 9.06 -5.31 18.91
C PRO A 252 9.91 -5.22 20.19
N GLU A 253 11.17 -5.65 20.14
CA GLU A 253 12.11 -5.61 21.27
C GLU A 253 12.62 -4.19 21.56
N ASP A 254 12.56 -3.30 20.57
CA ASP A 254 12.94 -1.90 20.70
C ASP A 254 11.72 -1.05 21.06
N VAL A 255 11.52 -0.83 22.37
CA VAL A 255 10.34 -0.13 22.90
C VAL A 255 10.19 1.30 22.39
N ASN A 256 11.28 1.95 21.93
CA ASN A 256 11.20 3.29 21.36
C ASN A 256 10.40 3.31 20.07
N THR A 257 10.32 2.18 19.36
CA THR A 257 9.54 2.05 18.12
C THR A 257 8.03 2.16 18.34
N PHE A 258 7.55 2.12 19.59
CA PHE A 258 6.13 2.19 19.92
C PHE A 258 5.62 3.64 19.81
N GLU A 259 6.50 4.61 20.07
CA GLU A 259 6.22 6.04 20.02
C GLU A 259 6.44 6.65 18.62
N VAL A 260 6.98 5.87 17.68
CA VAL A 260 7.24 6.33 16.30
C VAL A 260 5.93 6.38 15.52
N HIS A 261 5.47 7.59 15.20
CA HIS A 261 4.21 7.87 14.49
C HIS A 261 4.40 8.62 13.16
N SER A 262 5.62 9.07 12.87
CA SER A 262 5.97 9.85 11.67
C SER A 262 6.80 9.07 10.64
N GLN A 263 6.98 7.77 10.86
CA GLN A 263 7.66 6.83 9.96
C GLN A 263 6.87 5.52 9.89
N PHE A 264 7.07 4.76 8.82
CA PHE A 264 6.46 3.44 8.69
C PHE A 264 7.34 2.50 7.86
N LEU A 265 7.13 1.20 8.04
CA LEU A 265 7.74 0.16 7.22
C LEU A 265 6.77 -0.26 6.12
N LEU A 266 7.27 -0.40 4.90
CA LEU A 266 6.71 -1.30 3.91
C LEU A 266 7.31 -2.69 4.16
N GLY A 267 6.44 -3.64 4.50
CA GLY A 267 6.86 -4.99 4.82
C GLY A 267 7.75 -5.04 6.06
N LYS A 268 8.69 -5.99 6.08
CA LYS A 268 9.56 -6.20 7.25
C LYS A 268 10.80 -5.30 7.30
N GLY A 269 11.13 -4.61 6.21
CA GLY A 269 12.50 -4.10 6.03
C GLY A 269 12.67 -2.83 5.22
N VAL A 270 11.62 -2.23 4.63
CA VAL A 270 11.75 -0.97 3.88
C VAL A 270 11.15 0.18 4.70
N LEU A 271 11.99 1.06 5.24
CA LEU A 271 11.62 2.19 6.09
C LEU A 271 11.40 3.45 5.26
N VAL A 272 10.27 4.12 5.46
CA VAL A 272 9.92 5.40 4.84
C VAL A 272 9.96 6.49 5.89
N SER A 273 10.73 7.55 5.63
CA SER A 273 10.94 8.69 6.53
C SER A 273 10.61 10.01 5.82
N PRO A 274 9.34 10.44 5.80
CA PRO A 274 8.89 11.64 5.09
C PRO A 274 9.21 12.94 5.84
N VAL A 275 9.41 14.03 5.10
CA VAL A 275 9.36 15.40 5.66
C VAL A 275 7.91 15.78 5.87
N LEU A 276 7.55 16.19 7.09
CA LEU A 276 6.17 16.54 7.46
C LEU A 276 6.01 18.00 7.90
N ASN A 277 7.09 18.78 7.88
CA ASN A 277 7.09 20.19 8.28
C ASN A 277 7.29 21.08 7.06
N GLN A 278 6.45 22.11 6.93
CA GLN A 278 6.54 23.07 5.83
C GLN A 278 7.92 23.76 5.79
N GLY A 279 8.55 23.80 4.62
CA GLY A 279 9.82 24.49 4.39
C GLY A 279 11.06 23.74 4.90
N ALA A 280 10.91 22.58 5.54
CA ALA A 280 12.03 21.75 5.96
C ALA A 280 12.71 21.07 4.76
N VAL A 281 14.04 20.97 4.81
CA VAL A 281 14.88 20.27 3.82
C VAL A 281 15.68 19.13 4.46
N PHE A 282 15.24 18.69 5.64
CA PHE A 282 15.79 17.60 6.42
C PHE A 282 14.66 16.92 7.21
N VAL A 283 14.92 15.71 7.70
CA VAL A 283 14.03 14.99 8.61
C VAL A 283 14.83 14.38 9.76
N GLU A 284 14.31 14.46 10.98
CA GLU A 284 14.80 13.66 12.10
C GLU A 284 14.08 12.31 12.09
N ALA A 285 14.80 11.24 11.75
CA ALA A 285 14.24 9.91 11.58
C ALA A 285 14.85 8.94 12.59
N TYR A 286 14.01 8.17 13.27
CA TYR A 286 14.43 7.08 14.14
C TYR A 286 14.88 5.89 13.30
N PHE A 287 16.09 5.40 13.56
CA PHE A 287 16.62 4.16 13.00
C PHE A 287 16.80 3.13 14.11
N PRO A 288 16.11 1.98 14.05
CA PRO A 288 16.41 0.82 14.90
C PRO A 288 17.80 0.27 14.62
N ALA A 289 18.35 -0.48 15.58
CA ALA A 289 19.67 -1.12 15.46
C ALA A 289 19.85 -1.92 14.15
N GLY A 290 21.01 -1.73 13.53
CA GLY A 290 21.44 -2.39 12.30
C GLY A 290 21.89 -1.43 11.21
N ASN A 291 22.10 -2.00 10.03
CA ASN A 291 22.51 -1.29 8.82
C ASN A 291 21.31 -1.06 7.89
N TRP A 292 21.17 0.17 7.41
CA TRP A 292 20.08 0.63 6.55
C TRP A 292 20.65 1.31 5.31
N PHE A 293 20.16 0.97 4.12
CA PHE A 293 20.70 1.43 2.84
C PHE A 293 19.66 2.20 2.07
N ASP A 294 19.99 3.39 1.57
CA ASP A 294 19.09 4.21 0.77
C ASP A 294 18.74 3.50 -0.55
N LEU A 295 17.45 3.39 -0.85
CA LEU A 295 16.96 2.74 -2.08
C LEU A 295 17.12 3.61 -3.33
N PHE A 296 17.28 4.93 -3.19
CA PHE A 296 17.64 5.80 -4.30
C PHE A 296 19.14 5.76 -4.62
N ASN A 297 19.97 5.52 -3.60
CA ASN A 297 21.41 5.35 -3.76
C ASN A 297 21.99 4.45 -2.66
N SER A 298 22.21 3.18 -2.97
CA SER A 298 22.69 2.18 -1.99
C SER A 298 24.10 2.42 -1.46
N SER A 299 24.83 3.40 -2.00
CA SER A 299 26.11 3.86 -1.43
C SER A 299 25.91 4.69 -0.16
N ASN A 300 24.73 5.29 0.00
CA ASN A 300 24.33 6.00 1.22
C ASN A 300 23.73 4.99 2.20
N SER A 301 24.22 5.01 3.44
CA SER A 301 23.75 4.12 4.48
C SER A 301 23.76 4.77 5.86
N VAL A 302 22.91 4.25 6.73
CA VAL A 302 22.81 4.58 8.14
C VAL A 302 23.12 3.31 8.93
N SER A 303 24.17 3.35 9.74
CA SER A 303 24.58 2.24 10.62
C SER A 303 24.47 2.69 12.06
N VAL A 304 23.66 1.99 12.86
CA VAL A 304 23.43 2.33 14.27
C VAL A 304 23.48 1.06 15.13
N ASP A 305 24.30 1.09 16.18
CA ASP A 305 24.46 -0.06 17.10
C ASP A 305 23.27 -0.21 18.07
N SER A 306 22.59 0.91 18.34
CA SER A 306 21.34 0.98 19.11
C SER A 306 20.40 1.98 18.46
N GLY A 307 19.10 1.81 18.69
CA GLY A 307 18.10 2.64 18.03
C GLY A 307 18.21 4.10 18.44
N LYS A 308 18.27 5.01 17.46
CA LYS A 308 18.45 6.46 17.69
C LYS A 308 17.90 7.29 16.54
N ASN A 309 17.64 8.57 16.82
CA ASN A 309 17.31 9.55 15.79
C ASN A 309 18.56 9.98 15.01
N ILE A 310 18.42 10.09 13.70
CA ILE A 310 19.42 10.58 12.75
C ILE A 310 18.77 11.70 11.94
N THR A 311 19.49 12.82 11.79
CA THR A 311 19.10 13.88 10.86
C THR A 311 19.52 13.47 9.45
N LEU A 312 18.54 13.36 8.56
CA LEU A 312 18.75 13.04 7.14
C LEU A 312 18.47 14.26 6.29
N ASP A 313 19.30 14.48 5.27
CA ASP A 313 19.00 15.45 4.23
C ASP A 313 17.76 15.00 3.45
N ALA A 314 16.86 15.96 3.18
CA ALA A 314 15.63 15.72 2.45
C ALA A 314 15.31 16.94 1.57
N PRO A 315 16.11 17.21 0.52
CA PRO A 315 15.83 18.29 -0.42
C PRO A 315 14.44 18.12 -1.04
N LEU A 316 13.92 19.19 -1.66
CA LEU A 316 12.52 19.28 -2.11
C LEU A 316 12.03 18.12 -2.97
N ASP A 317 12.93 17.47 -3.72
CA ASP A 317 12.64 16.34 -4.62
C ASP A 317 13.03 14.97 -4.03
N HIS A 318 13.30 14.86 -2.73
CA HIS A 318 13.80 13.64 -2.12
C HIS A 318 13.04 13.25 -0.85
N ILE A 319 12.56 12.02 -0.85
CA ILE A 319 12.03 11.34 0.33
C ILE A 319 13.03 10.24 0.73
N ASN A 320 13.30 10.12 2.04
CA ASN A 320 14.22 9.12 2.56
C ASN A 320 13.53 7.75 2.62
N ILE A 321 14.03 6.77 1.86
CA ILE A 321 13.54 5.40 1.87
C ILE A 321 14.73 4.44 1.97
N HIS A 322 14.77 3.65 3.05
CA HIS A 322 15.90 2.77 3.35
C HIS A 322 15.48 1.32 3.44
N VAL A 323 16.30 0.39 2.94
CA VAL A 323 16.15 -1.04 3.16
C VAL A 323 17.10 -1.52 4.26
N ARG A 324 16.57 -2.29 5.21
CA ARG A 324 17.33 -2.91 6.30
C ARG A 324 18.13 -4.09 5.80
N GLU A 325 19.30 -4.30 6.40
CA GLU A 325 20.05 -5.54 6.28
C GLU A 325 19.20 -6.80 6.57
N GLY A 326 19.59 -7.93 5.95
CA GLY A 326 18.91 -9.21 6.08
C GLY A 326 17.72 -9.42 5.13
N ASN A 327 17.43 -8.46 4.25
CA ASN A 327 16.34 -8.53 3.29
C ASN A 327 16.84 -8.84 1.87
N ILE A 328 16.02 -9.56 1.10
CA ILE A 328 16.17 -9.66 -0.35
C ILE A 328 14.91 -9.10 -0.98
N LEU A 329 15.06 -8.16 -1.91
CA LEU A 329 13.96 -7.57 -2.67
C LEU A 329 14.02 -8.07 -4.11
N ALA A 330 12.88 -8.55 -4.63
CA ALA A 330 12.68 -8.77 -6.06
C ALA A 330 12.09 -7.50 -6.67
N LEU A 331 12.73 -7.00 -7.71
CA LEU A 331 12.48 -5.69 -8.30
C LEU A 331 12.28 -5.85 -9.82
N GLN A 332 11.49 -4.98 -10.43
CA GLN A 332 11.25 -4.95 -11.88
C GLN A 332 11.40 -3.54 -12.40
N GLY A 333 11.81 -3.36 -13.64
CA GLY A 333 12.03 -2.04 -14.25
C GLY A 333 10.80 -1.12 -14.21
N GLU A 334 11.09 0.18 -14.20
CA GLU A 334 10.08 1.22 -14.28
C GLU A 334 9.35 1.20 -15.63
N ALA A 335 8.06 1.51 -15.62
CA ALA A 335 7.28 1.66 -16.84
C ALA A 335 6.11 2.60 -16.60
N ASN A 336 5.44 2.99 -17.68
CA ASN A 336 4.28 3.87 -17.62
C ASN A 336 3.03 3.18 -17.04
N THR A 337 2.91 1.86 -17.19
CA THR A 337 1.80 1.08 -16.63
C THR A 337 2.33 -0.16 -15.90
N THR A 338 1.55 -0.68 -14.97
CA THR A 338 1.84 -1.95 -14.28
C THR A 338 1.96 -3.11 -15.26
N GLN A 339 1.16 -3.10 -16.33
CA GLN A 339 1.21 -4.11 -17.38
C GLN A 339 2.57 -4.11 -18.12
N GLU A 340 3.10 -2.94 -18.46
CA GLU A 340 4.42 -2.84 -19.08
C GLU A 340 5.54 -3.12 -18.07
N ALA A 341 5.42 -2.67 -16.82
CA ALA A 341 6.40 -2.96 -15.76
C ALA A 341 6.58 -4.47 -15.56
N ARG A 342 5.49 -5.23 -15.58
CA ARG A 342 5.50 -6.69 -15.46
C ARG A 342 6.21 -7.41 -16.60
N LYS A 343 6.43 -6.77 -17.76
CA LYS A 343 7.19 -7.33 -18.88
C LYS A 343 8.69 -7.08 -18.76
N THR A 344 9.10 -6.19 -17.87
CA THR A 344 10.52 -5.92 -17.63
C THR A 344 11.18 -7.06 -16.87
N GLU A 345 12.49 -7.14 -16.99
CA GLU A 345 13.31 -8.16 -16.34
C GLU A 345 13.38 -7.95 -14.83
N PHE A 346 13.61 -9.05 -14.10
CA PHE A 346 13.78 -9.00 -12.65
C PHE A 346 15.22 -8.70 -12.24
N GLN A 347 15.33 -7.97 -11.14
CA GLN A 347 16.59 -7.75 -10.42
C GLN A 347 16.40 -8.18 -8.96
N LEU A 348 17.42 -8.81 -8.37
CA LEU A 348 17.43 -9.12 -6.95
C LEU A 348 18.41 -8.21 -6.20
N LEU A 349 17.90 -7.44 -5.24
CA LEU A 349 18.72 -6.70 -4.29
C LEU A 349 18.89 -7.51 -3.01
N VAL A 350 20.10 -8.00 -2.75
CA VAL A 350 20.46 -8.82 -1.59
C VAL A 350 21.18 -7.95 -0.56
N VAL A 351 20.48 -7.56 0.51
CA VAL A 351 21.01 -6.72 1.58
C VAL A 351 21.54 -7.61 2.70
N VAL A 352 22.85 -7.76 2.77
CA VAL A 352 23.53 -8.71 3.67
C VAL A 352 23.54 -8.18 5.09
N ASN A 353 23.21 -9.03 6.07
CA ASN A 353 23.35 -8.68 7.48
C ASN A 353 24.73 -8.99 8.07
N ASN A 354 25.01 -8.51 9.27
CA ASN A 354 26.26 -8.78 9.98
C ASN A 354 26.60 -10.27 10.19
N SER A 355 25.62 -11.18 10.13
CA SER A 355 25.83 -12.64 10.17
C SER A 355 25.97 -13.27 8.77
N GLY A 356 26.04 -12.45 7.73
CA GLY A 356 26.15 -12.86 6.34
C GLY A 356 24.85 -13.38 5.71
N ASN A 357 23.69 -13.25 6.35
CA ASN A 357 22.44 -13.86 5.89
C ASN A 357 21.43 -12.84 5.38
N SER A 358 20.63 -13.23 4.38
CA SER A 358 19.48 -12.46 3.88
C SER A 358 18.35 -13.36 3.41
N THR A 359 17.10 -12.89 3.48
CA THR A 359 15.92 -13.63 2.99
C THR A 359 14.91 -12.73 2.31
N GLY A 360 14.25 -13.25 1.27
CA GLY A 360 13.14 -12.58 0.58
C GLY A 360 12.19 -13.58 -0.04
N GLU A 361 11.01 -13.10 -0.40
CA GLU A 361 10.00 -13.87 -1.12
C GLU A 361 9.45 -13.01 -2.26
N VAL A 362 9.02 -13.64 -3.35
CA VAL A 362 8.22 -13.00 -4.40
C VAL A 362 7.07 -13.91 -4.82
N LEU A 363 5.84 -13.39 -4.74
CA LEU A 363 4.66 -14.02 -5.33
C LEU A 363 4.46 -13.48 -6.75
N LEU A 364 4.18 -14.40 -7.66
CA LEU A 364 3.87 -14.11 -9.05
C LEU A 364 2.58 -14.83 -9.43
N ASP A 365 1.59 -14.12 -9.94
CA ASP A 365 0.37 -14.70 -10.53
C ASP A 365 -0.05 -13.84 -11.73
N ASN A 366 -1.25 -14.03 -12.27
CA ASN A 366 -1.74 -13.22 -13.38
C ASN A 366 -2.13 -11.78 -12.99
N GLY A 367 -2.10 -11.44 -11.70
CA GLY A 367 -2.40 -10.12 -11.15
C GLY A 367 -3.88 -9.76 -11.08
N VAL A 368 -4.79 -10.67 -11.43
CA VAL A 368 -6.24 -10.39 -11.54
C VAL A 368 -7.13 -11.49 -10.95
N ASP A 369 -6.58 -12.67 -10.65
CA ASP A 369 -7.34 -13.75 -10.02
C ASP A 369 -7.88 -13.31 -8.65
N VAL A 370 -9.15 -13.66 -8.38
CA VAL A 370 -9.88 -13.24 -7.17
C VAL A 370 -9.24 -13.81 -5.90
N GLU A 371 -8.66 -15.00 -5.98
CA GLU A 371 -8.00 -15.67 -4.86
C GLU A 371 -6.50 -15.82 -5.12
N MET A 372 -5.67 -15.28 -4.22
CA MET A 372 -4.22 -15.40 -4.31
C MET A 372 -3.73 -16.73 -3.77
N GLY A 373 -2.97 -17.48 -4.57
CA GLY A 373 -2.26 -18.68 -4.10
C GLY A 373 -3.14 -19.90 -3.84
N ASN A 374 -4.29 -20.02 -4.52
CA ASN A 374 -5.20 -21.15 -4.38
C ASN A 374 -4.64 -22.46 -4.99
N GLU A 375 -5.16 -23.60 -4.55
CA GLU A 375 -4.76 -24.90 -5.10
C GLU A 375 -5.12 -25.00 -6.59
N GLY A 376 -4.12 -25.33 -7.43
CA GLY A 376 -4.29 -25.41 -8.88
C GLY A 376 -4.29 -24.06 -9.61
N GLY A 377 -4.05 -22.93 -8.91
CA GLY A 377 -4.00 -21.60 -9.51
C GLY A 377 -2.75 -21.30 -10.35
N ASN A 378 -2.87 -20.29 -11.20
CA ASN A 378 -1.80 -19.77 -12.05
C ASN A 378 -0.88 -18.83 -11.27
N TRP A 379 -0.08 -19.40 -10.37
CA TRP A 379 0.85 -18.64 -9.54
C TRP A 379 2.15 -19.39 -9.29
N THR A 380 3.19 -18.65 -8.93
CA THR A 380 4.52 -19.11 -8.54
C THR A 380 4.95 -18.36 -7.29
N LEU A 381 5.50 -19.07 -6.31
CA LEU A 381 6.14 -18.46 -5.14
C LEU A 381 7.62 -18.82 -5.13
N VAL A 382 8.47 -17.80 -5.09
CA VAL A 382 9.93 -17.96 -5.02
C VAL A 382 10.42 -17.46 -3.67
N ARG A 383 11.17 -18.29 -2.95
CA ARG A 383 11.85 -17.91 -1.70
C ARG A 383 13.33 -17.87 -1.93
N SER A 384 13.96 -16.73 -1.63
CA SER A 384 15.39 -16.52 -1.83
C SER A 384 16.13 -16.51 -0.49
N ASN A 385 17.29 -17.17 -0.45
CA ASN A 385 18.22 -17.17 0.68
C ASN A 385 19.59 -16.70 0.21
N GLY A 386 20.09 -15.63 0.82
CA GLY A 386 21.41 -15.05 0.59
C GLY A 386 22.35 -15.41 1.74
N ARG A 387 23.61 -15.74 1.42
CA ARG A 387 24.66 -16.08 2.40
C ARG A 387 26.01 -15.51 2.00
N VAL A 388 26.83 -15.16 2.98
CA VAL A 388 28.27 -14.93 2.82
C VAL A 388 29.02 -16.10 3.44
N VAL A 389 29.87 -16.75 2.65
CA VAL A 389 30.67 -17.91 3.07
C VAL A 389 32.12 -17.67 2.67
N GLY A 390 32.99 -17.44 3.65
CA GLY A 390 34.38 -17.07 3.38
C GLY A 390 34.44 -15.76 2.59
N ASN A 391 35.06 -15.79 1.41
CA ASN A 391 35.16 -14.64 0.50
C ASN A 391 34.10 -14.66 -0.62
N ASN A 392 33.07 -15.51 -0.51
CA ASN A 392 32.06 -15.67 -1.55
C ASN A 392 30.69 -15.20 -1.06
N VAL A 393 29.94 -14.57 -1.96
CA VAL A 393 28.51 -14.33 -1.82
C VAL A 393 27.72 -15.40 -2.55
N LEU A 394 26.64 -15.86 -1.93
CA LEU A 394 25.76 -16.89 -2.44
C LEU A 394 24.31 -16.40 -2.40
N VAL A 395 23.55 -16.68 -3.46
CA VAL A 395 22.09 -16.60 -3.41
C VAL A 395 21.49 -17.87 -4.00
N SER A 396 20.44 -18.38 -3.37
CA SER A 396 19.72 -19.57 -3.83
C SER A 396 18.23 -19.35 -3.72
N SER A 397 17.45 -20.08 -4.53
CA SER A 397 15.99 -20.04 -4.50
C SER A 397 15.38 -21.41 -4.21
N GLN A 398 14.18 -21.38 -3.62
CA GLN A 398 13.23 -22.48 -3.57
C GLN A 398 11.96 -22.04 -4.28
N VAL A 399 11.43 -22.86 -5.18
CA VAL A 399 10.30 -22.50 -6.03
C VAL A 399 9.11 -23.43 -5.78
N VAL A 400 7.93 -22.83 -5.59
CA VAL A 400 6.65 -23.53 -5.53
C VAL A 400 5.83 -23.11 -6.74
N ASN A 401 5.25 -24.08 -7.45
CA ASN A 401 4.44 -23.88 -8.65
C ASN A 401 5.16 -23.05 -9.74
N GLY A 402 6.39 -23.44 -10.09
CA GLY A 402 7.25 -22.68 -11.03
C GLY A 402 6.71 -22.49 -12.44
N GLU A 403 5.80 -23.36 -12.90
CA GLU A 403 5.29 -23.40 -14.28
C GLU A 403 4.68 -22.07 -14.73
N PHE A 404 3.97 -21.36 -13.85
CA PHE A 404 3.37 -20.07 -14.21
C PHE A 404 4.43 -19.01 -14.55
N ALA A 405 5.44 -18.83 -13.69
CA ALA A 405 6.53 -17.90 -13.97
C ALA A 405 7.33 -18.29 -15.23
N LEU A 406 7.49 -19.59 -15.48
CA LEU A 406 8.12 -20.09 -16.71
C LEU A 406 7.30 -19.77 -17.96
N SER A 407 5.98 -19.92 -17.91
CA SER A 407 5.10 -19.58 -19.03
C SER A 407 5.12 -18.08 -19.35
N GLN A 408 5.32 -17.23 -18.33
CA GLN A 408 5.49 -15.78 -18.49
C GLN A 408 6.90 -15.39 -18.96
N LYS A 409 7.85 -16.33 -18.99
CA LYS A 409 9.26 -16.12 -19.38
C LYS A 409 9.97 -15.07 -18.52
N TRP A 410 9.60 -14.95 -17.25
CA TRP A 410 10.31 -14.05 -16.35
C TRP A 410 11.70 -14.57 -16.00
N VAL A 411 12.68 -13.68 -16.13
CA VAL A 411 14.09 -13.96 -15.87
C VAL A 411 14.67 -12.92 -14.93
N ILE A 412 15.62 -13.36 -14.10
CA ILE A 412 16.50 -12.49 -13.33
C ILE A 412 17.73 -12.20 -14.19
N THR A 413 18.01 -10.92 -14.44
CA THR A 413 19.16 -10.48 -15.22
C THR A 413 20.26 -9.83 -14.39
N ASN A 414 19.92 -9.39 -13.16
CA ASN A 414 20.89 -8.84 -12.22
C ASN A 414 20.65 -9.32 -10.78
N VAL A 415 21.74 -9.59 -10.08
CA VAL A 415 21.76 -9.78 -8.62
C VAL A 415 22.81 -8.84 -8.02
N THR A 416 22.37 -7.93 -7.17
CA THR A 416 23.22 -6.97 -6.48
C THR A 416 23.28 -7.27 -4.99
N PHE A 417 24.46 -7.62 -4.48
CA PHE A 417 24.74 -7.74 -3.06
C PHE A 417 25.22 -6.40 -2.51
N ILE A 418 24.62 -5.93 -1.42
CA ILE A 418 25.04 -4.74 -0.69
C ILE A 418 25.19 -5.06 0.80
N GLY A 419 25.87 -4.17 1.55
CA GLY A 419 26.14 -4.38 2.97
C GLY A 419 27.32 -5.31 3.27
N LEU A 420 28.18 -5.54 2.27
CA LEU A 420 29.42 -6.31 2.44
C LEU A 420 30.48 -5.43 3.12
N GLN A 421 31.18 -5.95 4.13
CA GLN A 421 32.25 -5.17 4.77
C GLN A 421 33.49 -5.10 3.88
N LYS A 422 34.09 -3.91 3.73
CA LYS A 422 35.36 -3.76 3.04
C LYS A 422 36.51 -4.43 3.82
N PRO A 423 37.38 -5.22 3.18
CA PRO A 423 38.59 -5.73 3.83
C PRO A 423 39.51 -4.58 4.25
N GLY A 424 39.90 -4.52 5.53
CA GLY A 424 41.01 -3.69 6.00
C GLY A 424 40.70 -2.39 6.74
N ASN A 425 39.44 -2.00 6.96
CA ASN A 425 39.10 -0.86 7.81
C ASN A 425 38.27 -1.29 9.01
N GLY A 426 38.93 -1.39 10.17
CA GLY A 426 38.25 -1.31 11.45
C GLY A 426 37.61 0.07 11.60
N THR A 427 36.37 0.10 12.05
CA THR A 427 35.65 1.30 12.51
C THR A 427 35.51 2.44 11.49
N ASN A 428 34.64 2.25 10.49
CA ASN A 428 33.71 3.29 9.97
C ASN A 428 32.97 2.77 8.72
N GLY A 429 31.73 2.29 8.90
CA GLY A 429 30.57 2.28 7.99
C GLY A 429 30.72 2.19 6.46
N GLN A 430 31.85 1.77 5.90
CA GLN A 430 32.04 1.68 4.46
C GLN A 430 31.73 0.27 3.99
N PHE A 431 30.59 0.14 3.33
CA PHE A 431 30.18 -1.09 2.67
C PHE A 431 30.71 -1.13 1.23
N SER A 432 31.00 -2.34 0.76
CA SER A 432 31.14 -2.66 -0.66
C SER A 432 29.87 -3.30 -1.19
N SER A 433 29.74 -3.31 -2.52
CA SER A 433 28.72 -4.04 -3.25
C SER A 433 29.37 -5.00 -4.23
N VAL A 434 28.65 -6.07 -4.57
CA VAL A 434 29.02 -7.01 -5.64
C VAL A 434 27.81 -7.13 -6.55
N GLU A 435 28.01 -6.87 -7.84
CA GLU A 435 26.95 -6.95 -8.85
C GLU A 435 27.24 -8.11 -9.81
N ILE A 436 26.21 -8.87 -10.14
CA ILE A 436 26.28 -9.99 -11.08
C ILE A 436 25.24 -9.74 -12.18
N THR A 437 25.72 -9.26 -13.32
CA THR A 437 24.90 -8.85 -14.46
C THR A 437 24.87 -9.92 -15.56
N GLU A 438 24.10 -9.65 -16.63
CA GLU A 438 24.00 -10.50 -17.83
C GLU A 438 23.53 -11.93 -17.51
N LEU A 439 22.75 -12.08 -16.44
CA LEU A 439 22.15 -13.35 -16.06
C LEU A 439 20.93 -13.65 -16.95
N SER A 440 20.54 -14.91 -17.01
CA SER A 440 19.28 -15.35 -17.61
C SER A 440 18.70 -16.48 -16.78
N LEU A 441 18.47 -16.20 -15.48
CA LEU A 441 17.96 -17.19 -14.54
C LEU A 441 16.43 -17.21 -14.60
N PRO A 442 15.77 -18.31 -15.04
CA PRO A 442 14.32 -18.38 -15.07
C PRO A 442 13.76 -18.33 -13.65
N LEU A 443 12.85 -17.38 -13.37
CA LEU A 443 12.35 -17.14 -12.02
C LEU A 443 11.51 -18.32 -11.48
N GLY A 444 10.92 -19.11 -12.38
CA GLY A 444 10.18 -20.33 -12.06
C GLY A 444 11.04 -21.60 -11.90
N GLN A 445 12.37 -21.50 -11.93
CA GLN A 445 13.28 -22.61 -11.64
C GLN A 445 14.14 -22.31 -10.42
N GLU A 446 14.44 -23.35 -9.64
CA GLU A 446 15.41 -23.23 -8.56
C GLU A 446 16.79 -22.89 -9.13
N PHE A 447 17.47 -21.93 -8.52
CA PHE A 447 18.81 -21.53 -8.90
C PHE A 447 19.72 -21.42 -7.68
N LYS A 448 21.02 -21.50 -7.94
CA LYS A 448 22.08 -21.21 -6.97
C LYS A 448 23.18 -20.46 -7.70
N LEU A 449 23.51 -19.28 -7.21
CA LEU A 449 24.51 -18.38 -7.74
C LEU A 449 25.59 -18.14 -6.69
N GLU A 450 26.85 -18.19 -7.12
CA GLU A 450 28.03 -17.96 -6.28
C GLU A 450 28.99 -17.00 -6.97
N ARG A 451 29.54 -16.04 -6.22
CA ARG A 451 30.53 -15.08 -6.73
C ARG A 451 31.55 -14.73 -5.66
N SER A 452 32.82 -14.61 -6.04
CA SER A 452 33.86 -14.08 -5.16
C SER A 452 33.67 -12.57 -4.95
N ILE A 453 33.95 -12.08 -3.74
CA ILE A 453 33.91 -10.66 -3.36
C ILE A 453 35.11 -9.88 -3.95
N SER A 454 36.16 -10.60 -4.40
CA SER A 454 37.43 -10.06 -4.92
C SER A 454 37.32 -9.32 -6.24
#